data_AF-A0A0P9V448-F1
#
_entry.id   AF-A0A0P9V448-F1
#
_cell.length_a   1.000
_cell.length_b   1.000
_cell.length_c   1.000
_cell.angle_alpha   90.00
_cell.angle_beta   90.00
_cell.angle_gamma   90.00
#
_symmetry.space_group_name_H-M   'P 1'
#
loop_
_entity.id
_entity.type
_entity.pdbx_description
1 polymer ?
#
loop_
_entity_poly.entity_id
_entity_poly.type
_entity_poly.pdbx_seq_one_letter_code
_entity_poly.pdbx_strand_id
1 'polypeptide(L)'
;MLNELTREHSLGQDKTLLTSTRLGLGCMLDQPTVANATYGLGPKAFGHPGAGGPVGFADPDYEVAFGFVTNTLGPYILMDPRAQKLVGILRECLQ
;
A
#
# COMPACT_ATOMS: atom_id res chain seq x y z
N MET A 1 3.99 6.30 -19.00
CA MET A 1 2.65 6.11 -18.39
C MET A 1 2.77 5.75 -16.91
N LEU A 2 3.48 4.67 -16.54
CA LEU A 2 3.70 4.29 -15.13
C LEU A 2 4.30 5.42 -14.28
N ASN A 3 5.37 6.07 -14.77
CA ASN A 3 6.02 7.16 -14.02
C ASN A 3 5.09 8.33 -13.68
N GLU A 4 4.12 8.66 -14.54
CA GLU A 4 3.14 9.71 -14.24
C GLU A 4 2.08 9.21 -13.25
N LEU A 5 1.67 7.94 -13.37
CA LEU A 5 0.72 7.32 -12.45
C LEU A 5 1.28 7.27 -11.02
N THR A 6 2.57 6.96 -10.87
CA THR A 6 3.26 6.77 -9.58
C THR A 6 4.02 8.00 -9.10
N ARG A 7 3.98 9.13 -9.84
CA ARG A 7 4.54 10.38 -9.34
C ARG A 7 3.75 10.81 -8.11
N GLU A 8 4.41 11.41 -7.13
CA GLU A 8 3.71 12.04 -6.01
C GLU A 8 2.96 13.27 -6.50
N HIS A 9 1.64 13.26 -6.31
CA HIS A 9 0.75 14.38 -6.64
C HIS A 9 0.20 15.06 -5.38
N SER A 10 0.12 14.34 -4.27
CA SER A 10 -0.30 14.87 -2.98
C SER A 10 0.43 14.14 -1.86
N LEU A 11 0.94 14.90 -0.90
CA LEU A 11 1.52 14.40 0.34
C LEU A 11 1.09 15.31 1.49
N GLY A 12 0.51 14.74 2.53
CA GLY A 12 0.16 15.45 3.75
C GLY A 12 -1.10 14.92 4.42
N GLN A 13 -1.69 15.74 5.28
CA GLN A 13 -2.86 15.37 6.07
C GLN A 13 -4.10 15.18 5.19
N ASP A 14 -4.62 13.96 5.16
CA ASP A 14 -5.92 13.65 4.60
C ASP A 14 -7.02 14.03 5.59
N LYS A 15 -8.00 14.82 5.12
CA LYS A 15 -9.09 15.34 5.97
C LYS A 15 -10.23 14.34 6.17
N THR A 16 -10.25 13.26 5.40
CA THR A 16 -11.27 12.20 5.48
C THR A 16 -10.72 11.00 6.24
N LEU A 17 -9.54 10.53 5.86
CA LEU A 17 -8.87 9.40 6.50
C LEU A 17 -8.20 9.79 7.83
N LEU A 18 -8.10 11.10 8.11
CA LEU A 18 -7.53 11.65 9.34
C LEU A 18 -6.11 11.15 9.65
N THR A 19 -5.35 10.83 8.61
CA THR A 19 -3.94 10.44 8.68
C THR A 19 -3.15 11.10 7.54
N SER A 20 -1.82 11.03 7.59
CA SER A 20 -0.99 11.44 6.45
C SER A 20 -1.15 10.45 5.30
N THR A 21 -1.37 10.95 4.10
CA THR A 21 -1.40 10.15 2.86
C THR A 21 -0.46 10.72 1.82
N ARG A 22 0.00 9.82 0.97
CA ARG A 22 0.86 10.04 -0.19
C ARG A 22 0.21 9.38 -1.40
N LEU A 23 -0.18 10.18 -2.39
CA LEU A 23 -1.04 9.75 -3.50
C LEU A 23 -0.40 10.08 -4.85
N GLY A 24 -0.55 9.15 -5.78
CA GLY A 24 -0.33 9.38 -7.21
C GLY A 24 -1.66 9.63 -7.94
N LEU A 25 -1.69 9.34 -9.24
CA LEU A 25 -2.92 9.46 -10.04
C LEU A 25 -3.76 8.19 -9.91
N GLY A 26 -4.63 8.17 -8.89
CA GLY A 26 -5.59 7.07 -8.64
C GLY A 26 -5.04 5.91 -7.81
N CYS A 27 -3.77 5.96 -7.41
CA CYS A 27 -3.16 4.99 -6.49
C CYS A 27 -2.69 5.67 -5.21
N MET A 28 -2.67 4.89 -4.12
CA MET A 28 -1.85 5.21 -2.95
C MET A 28 -0.41 4.79 -3.24
N LEU A 29 0.53 5.69 -2.97
CA LEU A 29 1.95 5.36 -2.93
C LEU A 29 2.28 4.80 -1.54
N ASP A 30 3.43 4.14 -1.39
CA ASP A 30 3.86 3.69 -0.07
C ASP A 30 3.88 4.84 0.96
N GLN A 31 3.47 4.50 2.19
CA GLN A 31 3.36 5.42 3.33
C GLN A 31 4.41 5.06 4.39
N PRO A 32 5.72 5.27 4.15
CA PRO A 32 6.79 4.70 4.97
C PRO A 32 6.79 5.19 6.42
N THR A 33 6.18 6.34 6.69
CA THR A 33 6.09 6.95 8.04
C THR A 33 4.79 6.61 8.78
N VAL A 34 3.87 5.88 8.14
CA VAL A 34 2.56 5.53 8.70
C VAL A 34 2.45 4.01 8.79
N ALA A 35 2.76 3.47 9.98
CA ALA A 35 2.95 2.03 10.20
C ALA A 35 1.77 1.15 9.73
N ASN A 36 0.53 1.62 9.90
CA ASN A 36 -0.68 0.91 9.46
C ASN A 36 -1.10 1.20 8.01
N ALA A 37 -0.26 1.86 7.21
CA ALA A 37 -0.55 2.24 5.83
C ALA A 37 0.57 1.91 4.83
N THR A 38 1.76 1.56 5.30
CA THR A 38 2.85 1.09 4.42
C THR A 38 2.52 -0.28 3.81
N TYR A 39 2.87 -0.45 2.53
CA TYR A 39 2.85 -1.74 1.86
C TYR A 39 3.95 -2.66 2.41
N GLY A 40 5.08 -2.09 2.84
CA GLY A 40 6.17 -2.82 3.50
C GLY A 40 7.08 -3.64 2.57
N LEU A 41 6.87 -3.57 1.25
CA LEU A 41 7.72 -4.24 0.24
C LEU A 41 8.95 -3.39 -0.11
N GLY A 42 8.74 -2.24 -0.76
CA GLY A 42 9.79 -1.30 -1.13
C GLY A 42 9.25 0.13 -1.35
N PRO A 43 10.16 1.11 -1.53
CA PRO A 43 9.81 2.53 -1.54
C PRO A 43 9.05 3.00 -2.79
N LYS A 44 9.04 2.18 -3.85
CA LYS A 44 8.29 2.44 -5.09
C LYS A 44 6.98 1.68 -5.18
N ALA A 45 6.57 0.99 -4.11
CA ALA A 45 5.30 0.31 -4.06
C ALA A 45 4.12 1.28 -4.26
N PHE A 46 3.16 0.89 -5.09
CA PHE A 46 1.97 1.66 -5.40
C PHE A 46 0.76 0.75 -5.60
N GLY A 47 -0.43 1.18 -5.18
CA GLY A 47 -1.63 0.36 -5.26
C GLY A 47 -2.83 0.97 -4.56
N HIS A 48 -3.63 0.13 -3.90
CA HIS A 48 -4.74 0.60 -3.07
C HIS A 48 -5.13 -0.44 -2.01
N PRO A 49 -5.16 -0.08 -0.70
CA PRO A 49 -5.88 -0.85 0.29
C PRO A 49 -7.40 -0.64 0.14
N GLY A 50 -8.19 -1.67 0.43
CA GLY A 50 -9.64 -1.61 0.52
C GLY A 50 -10.11 -1.73 1.96
N ALA A 51 -11.21 -1.05 2.29
CA ALA A 51 -11.83 -1.15 3.61
C ALA A 51 -12.17 -2.61 3.94
N GLY A 52 -11.82 -3.04 5.15
CA GLY A 52 -12.02 -4.42 5.60
C GLY A 52 -10.83 -5.35 5.40
N GLY A 53 -9.78 -4.86 4.76
CA GLY A 53 -8.49 -5.52 4.65
C GLY A 53 -8.03 -6.05 3.28
N PRO A 54 -8.82 -6.11 2.18
CA PRO A 54 -8.23 -6.47 0.89
C PRO A 54 -7.22 -5.41 0.43
N VAL A 55 -6.23 -5.79 -0.36
CA VAL A 55 -5.25 -4.86 -0.95
C VAL A 55 -4.72 -5.42 -2.26
N GLY A 56 -4.46 -4.52 -3.21
CA GLY A 56 -3.69 -4.80 -4.42
C GLY A 56 -2.62 -3.73 -4.60
N PHE A 57 -1.37 -4.13 -4.83
CA PHE A 57 -0.27 -3.21 -5.13
C PHE A 57 0.82 -3.89 -5.97
N ALA A 58 1.74 -3.09 -6.51
CA ALA A 58 2.94 -3.57 -7.18
C ALA A 58 4.16 -2.77 -6.75
N ASP A 59 5.34 -3.38 -6.82
CA ASP A 59 6.62 -2.70 -6.67
C ASP A 59 7.49 -2.97 -7.91
N PRO A 60 7.80 -1.93 -8.73
CA PRO A 60 8.56 -2.09 -9.94
C PRO A 60 10.04 -2.40 -9.69
N ASP A 61 10.60 -2.11 -8.50
CA ASP A 61 11.99 -2.45 -8.20
C ASP A 61 12.16 -3.95 -7.92
N TYR A 62 11.11 -4.59 -7.42
CA TYR A 62 11.05 -6.05 -7.21
C TYR A 62 10.42 -6.82 -8.38
N GLU A 63 9.88 -6.12 -9.39
CA GLU A 63 9.11 -6.70 -10.50
C GLU A 63 7.95 -7.63 -10.04
N VAL A 64 7.33 -7.29 -8.91
CA VAL A 64 6.30 -8.11 -8.27
C VAL A 64 5.02 -7.32 -8.02
N ALA A 65 3.87 -7.98 -8.24
CA ALA A 65 2.57 -7.53 -7.79
C ALA A 65 2.03 -8.45 -6.69
N PHE A 66 1.33 -7.86 -5.71
CA PHE A 66 0.73 -8.56 -4.58
C PHE A 66 -0.77 -8.26 -4.50
N GLY A 67 -1.55 -9.29 -4.20
CA GLY A 67 -2.97 -9.19 -3.95
C GLY A 67 -3.36 -10.01 -2.73
N PHE A 68 -4.10 -9.40 -1.81
CA PHE A 68 -4.72 -10.08 -0.68
C PHE A 68 -6.22 -9.81 -0.70
N VAL A 69 -7.00 -10.89 -0.68
CA VAL A 69 -8.46 -10.84 -0.68
C VAL A 69 -8.96 -11.70 0.47
N THR A 70 -9.97 -11.23 1.18
CA THR A 70 -10.57 -11.93 2.31
C THR A 70 -12.08 -11.71 2.32
N ASN A 71 -12.81 -12.69 2.84
CA ASN A 71 -14.25 -12.61 3.10
C ASN A 71 -14.56 -12.16 4.54
N THR A 72 -13.55 -11.97 5.39
CA THR A 72 -13.70 -11.48 6.76
C THR A 72 -13.28 -10.02 6.85
N LEU A 73 -14.27 -9.15 7.02
CA LEU A 73 -14.08 -7.71 7.18
C LEU A 73 -13.40 -7.40 8.53
N GLY A 74 -12.14 -6.95 8.47
CA GLY A 74 -11.44 -6.40 9.64
C GLY A 74 -11.80 -4.93 9.91
N PRO A 75 -11.46 -4.38 11.08
CA PRO A 75 -11.69 -2.96 11.40
C PRO A 75 -10.65 -2.02 10.76
N TYR A 76 -10.08 -2.37 9.61
CA TYR A 76 -8.95 -1.67 8.98
C TYR A 76 -9.40 -0.93 7.72
N ILE A 77 -9.06 0.36 7.62
CA ILE A 77 -9.31 1.20 6.44
C ILE A 77 -8.10 1.28 5.51
N LEU A 78 -6.90 1.19 6.08
CA LEU A 78 -5.62 1.19 5.36
C LEU A 78 -5.12 -0.27 5.26
N MET A 79 -3.92 -0.56 5.72
CA MET A 79 -3.34 -1.89 5.60
C MET A 79 -3.81 -2.83 6.72
N ASP A 80 -4.25 -4.02 6.32
CA ASP A 80 -4.55 -5.11 7.25
C ASP A 80 -3.25 -5.76 7.76
N PRO A 81 -3.10 -6.01 9.07
CA PRO A 81 -1.93 -6.70 9.62
C PRO A 81 -1.67 -8.08 9.01
N ARG A 82 -2.72 -8.80 8.57
CA ARG A 82 -2.59 -10.10 7.87
C ARG A 82 -1.89 -9.90 6.52
N ALA A 83 -2.29 -8.88 5.76
CA ALA A 83 -1.66 -8.54 4.49
C ALA A 83 -0.22 -8.07 4.70
N GLN A 84 0.03 -7.17 5.67
CA GLN A 84 1.40 -6.69 5.97
C GLN A 84 2.34 -7.83 6.40
N LYS A 85 1.85 -8.81 7.16
CA LYS A 85 2.63 -10.00 7.53
C LYS A 85 3.05 -10.81 6.30
N LEU A 86 2.13 -11.03 5.36
CA LEU A 86 2.44 -11.74 4.11
C LEU A 86 3.42 -10.96 3.24
N VAL A 87 3.30 -9.62 3.18
CA VAL A 87 4.28 -8.79 2.46
C VAL A 87 5.65 -8.83 3.12
N GLY A 88 5.73 -8.89 4.46
CA GLY A 88 6.99 -9.08 5.17
C GLY A 88 7.71 -10.37 4.76
N ILE A 89 6.98 -11.48 4.70
CA ILE A 89 7.50 -12.78 4.23
C ILE A 89 7.90 -12.70 2.75
N LEU A 90 7.07 -12.09 1.90
CA LEU A 90 7.40 -11.89 0.49
C LEU A 90 8.72 -11.12 0.31
N ARG A 91 8.91 -10.05 1.08
CA ARG A 91 10.15 -9.26 1.05
C ARG A 91 11.36 -10.10 1.44
N GLU A 92 11.25 -10.96 2.45
CA GLU A 92 12.32 -11.88 2.85
C GLU A 92 12.68 -12.88 1.74
N CYS A 93 11.71 -13.32 0.93
CA CYS A 93 11.97 -14.23 -0.19
C CYS A 93 12.60 -13.55 -1.42
N LEU A 94 12.57 -12.22 -1.49
CA LEU A 94 13.11 -11.43 -2.60
C LEU A 94 14.53 -10.88 -2.32
N GLN A 95 15.08 -11.18 -1.14
CA GLN A 95 16.45 -10.88 -0.72
C GLN A 95 17.37 -12.08 -0.91
#